data_AF-A0A7S2N736-F1
#
_entry.id   AF-A0A7S2N736-F1
#
_cell.length_a   1.000
_cell.length_b   1.000
_cell.length_c   1.000
_cell.angle_alpha   90.00
_cell.angle_beta   90.00
_cell.angle_gamma   90.00
#
_symmetry.space_group_name_H-M   'P 1'
#
loop_
_entity.id
_entity.type
_entity.pdbx_description
1 polymer ?
#
loop_
_entity_poly.entity_id
_entity_poly.type
_entity_poly.pdbx_seq_one_letter_code
_entity_poly.pdbx_strand_id
1 'polypeptide(L)'
;ALDAWWAAAMQSMHEQAEASGTATEVGKLQHNEYVIVMRKISKALLETWDSDEATKIAEEDWENDRRGYDFLDAELFKDGVFELADLWTNTISGDEYSKFLWTLFHQVASGEPPDAYIWKADELIVWGGYDEQELVDKPPLFDESRLGSAGRRVSLVSSFQETGSPPTVPDRSSEACGEEFS
;
A
#
# COMPACT_ATOMS: atom_id res chain seq x y z
N ALA A 1 4.41 9.39 11.44
CA ALA A 1 3.75 8.55 10.42
C ALA A 1 3.28 7.23 11.01
N LEU A 2 4.16 6.37 11.54
CA LEU A 2 3.82 5.01 12.01
C LEU A 2 2.64 4.93 13.01
N ASP A 3 2.49 5.89 13.91
CA ASP A 3 1.32 5.94 14.80
C ASP A 3 0.01 6.17 14.05
N ALA A 4 0.03 6.98 12.98
CA ALA A 4 -1.14 7.20 12.13
C ALA A 4 -1.50 5.95 11.31
N TRP A 5 -0.49 5.20 10.84
CA TRP A 5 -0.70 3.89 10.20
C TRP A 5 -1.41 2.91 11.13
N TRP A 6 -0.94 2.79 12.38
CA TRP A 6 -1.56 1.92 13.36
C TRP A 6 -2.97 2.37 13.74
N ALA A 7 -3.15 3.67 13.97
CA ALA A 7 -4.48 4.22 14.28
C ALA A 7 -5.47 3.97 13.15
N ALA A 8 -5.05 4.14 11.89
CA ALA A 8 -5.88 3.90 10.73
C ALA A 8 -6.25 2.42 10.56
N ALA A 9 -5.31 1.51 10.85
CA ALA A 9 -5.60 0.08 10.89
C ALA A 9 -6.75 -0.18 11.86
N MET A 10 -6.57 0.21 13.12
CA MET A 10 -7.52 -0.06 14.19
C MET A 10 -8.90 0.56 13.94
N GLN A 11 -8.94 1.80 13.43
CA GLN A 11 -10.21 2.46 13.11
C GLN A 11 -10.94 1.75 11.97
N SER A 12 -10.23 1.42 10.89
CA SER A 12 -10.84 0.77 9.73
C SER A 12 -11.43 -0.61 10.09
N MET A 13 -10.76 -1.34 10.97
CA MET A 13 -11.21 -2.65 11.43
C MET A 13 -12.42 -2.54 12.33
N HIS A 14 -12.45 -1.54 13.21
CA HIS A 14 -13.61 -1.26 14.05
C HIS A 14 -14.85 -0.99 13.18
N GLU A 15 -14.73 -0.15 12.15
CA GLU A 15 -15.84 0.14 11.24
C GLU A 15 -16.30 -1.10 10.46
N GLN A 16 -15.38 -1.95 10.01
CA GLN A 16 -15.72 -3.21 9.33
C GLN A 16 -16.43 -4.21 10.25
N ALA A 17 -16.00 -4.28 11.51
CA ALA A 17 -16.60 -5.16 12.51
C ALA A 17 -17.99 -4.68 12.92
N GLU A 18 -18.17 -3.38 13.13
CA GLU A 18 -19.48 -2.76 13.38
C GLU A 18 -20.44 -3.01 12.21
N ALA A 19 -19.98 -2.85 10.97
CA ALA A 19 -20.79 -3.11 9.78
C ALA A 19 -21.19 -4.58 9.62
N SER A 20 -20.35 -5.52 10.07
CA SER A 20 -20.59 -6.96 9.96
C SER A 20 -21.20 -7.60 11.20
N GLY A 21 -21.35 -6.84 12.30
CA GLY A 21 -21.83 -7.35 13.58
C GLY A 21 -20.85 -8.31 14.28
N THR A 22 -19.56 -8.24 13.94
CA THR A 22 -18.51 -9.06 14.54
C THR A 22 -17.78 -8.29 15.66
N ALA A 23 -17.17 -9.01 16.59
CA ALA A 23 -16.40 -8.39 17.68
C ALA A 23 -14.93 -8.21 17.25
N THR A 24 -14.39 -6.99 17.37
CA THR A 24 -12.96 -6.71 17.18
C THR A 24 -12.19 -6.93 18.47
N GLU A 25 -11.02 -7.57 18.39
CA GLU A 25 -10.08 -7.58 19.51
C GLU A 25 -9.22 -6.31 19.48
N VAL A 26 -9.41 -5.44 20.47
CA VAL A 26 -8.69 -4.16 20.56
C VAL A 26 -7.18 -4.41 20.65
N GLY A 27 -6.42 -3.69 19.81
CA GLY A 27 -4.97 -3.73 19.83
C GLY A 27 -4.34 -4.92 19.10
N LYS A 28 -5.13 -5.69 18.34
CA LYS A 28 -4.67 -6.86 17.61
C LYS A 28 -5.12 -6.81 16.17
N LEU A 29 -4.15 -6.87 15.25
CA LEU A 29 -4.37 -7.01 13.82
C LEU A 29 -4.40 -8.49 13.43
N GLN A 30 -5.54 -8.95 12.92
CA GLN A 30 -5.71 -10.32 12.44
C GLN A 30 -5.24 -10.45 10.99
N HIS A 31 -5.06 -11.70 10.55
CA HIS A 31 -4.57 -12.05 9.22
C HIS A 31 -5.34 -11.38 8.08
N ASN A 32 -6.67 -11.48 8.09
CA ASN A 32 -7.52 -10.90 7.04
C ASN A 32 -7.38 -9.38 6.96
N GLU A 33 -7.23 -8.71 8.11
CA GLU A 33 -7.11 -7.27 8.22
C GLU A 33 -5.73 -6.81 7.73
N TYR A 34 -4.68 -7.57 8.06
CA TYR A 34 -3.34 -7.39 7.53
C TYR A 34 -3.30 -7.51 6.00
N VAL A 35 -3.92 -8.56 5.45
CA VAL A 35 -3.97 -8.78 3.99
C VAL A 35 -4.67 -7.62 3.28
N ILE A 36 -5.74 -7.07 3.86
CA ILE A 36 -6.43 -5.90 3.30
C ILE A 36 -5.48 -4.70 3.19
N VAL A 37 -4.78 -4.34 4.27
CA VAL A 37 -3.89 -3.16 4.25
C VAL A 37 -2.67 -3.38 3.35
N MET A 38 -2.06 -4.56 3.37
CA MET A 38 -0.90 -4.85 2.51
C MET A 38 -1.27 -4.86 1.03
N ARG A 39 -2.45 -5.36 0.64
CA ARG A 39 -2.95 -5.22 -0.73
C ARG A 39 -3.09 -3.76 -1.15
N LYS A 40 -3.63 -2.90 -0.27
CA LYS A 40 -3.78 -1.46 -0.56
C LYS A 40 -2.43 -0.77 -0.74
N ILE A 41 -1.46 -1.09 0.12
CA ILE A 41 -0.08 -0.62 0.01
C ILE A 41 0.54 -1.04 -1.32
N SER A 42 0.46 -2.33 -1.66
CA SER A 42 0.99 -2.87 -2.91
C SER A 42 0.33 -2.21 -4.12
N LYS A 43 -0.99 -1.96 -4.07
CA LYS A 43 -1.68 -1.26 -5.15
C LYS A 43 -1.12 0.15 -5.33
N ALA A 44 -0.92 0.90 -4.24
CA ALA A 44 -0.40 2.27 -4.32
C ALA A 44 1.05 2.35 -4.82
N LEU A 45 1.88 1.34 -4.51
CA LEU A 45 3.31 1.33 -4.83
C LEU A 45 3.65 0.74 -6.20
N LEU A 46 2.90 -0.25 -6.67
CA LEU A 46 3.25 -0.98 -7.89
C LEU A 46 2.66 -0.31 -9.12
N GLU A 47 3.49 -0.15 -10.16
CA GLU A 47 3.09 0.35 -11.49
C GLU A 47 2.05 -0.55 -12.17
N THR A 48 2.05 -1.82 -11.78
CA THR A 48 1.15 -2.86 -12.27
C THR A 48 0.53 -3.61 -11.11
N TRP A 49 -0.75 -3.95 -11.25
CA TRP A 49 -1.54 -4.52 -10.17
C TRP A 49 -2.25 -5.80 -10.59
N ASP A 50 -2.01 -6.86 -9.83
CA ASP A 50 -2.79 -8.09 -9.86
C ASP A 50 -3.31 -8.37 -8.44
N SER A 51 -4.63 -8.52 -8.31
CA SER A 51 -5.27 -8.67 -7.01
C SER A 51 -4.94 -10.02 -6.35
N ASP A 52 -4.84 -11.09 -7.14
CA ASP A 52 -4.65 -12.44 -6.63
C ASP A 52 -3.19 -12.60 -6.17
N GLU A 53 -2.25 -12.09 -6.96
CA GLU A 53 -0.84 -12.09 -6.60
C GLU A 53 -0.57 -11.19 -5.40
N ALA A 54 -1.17 -10.00 -5.33
CA ALA A 54 -1.03 -9.13 -4.17
C ALA A 54 -1.61 -9.76 -2.89
N THR A 55 -2.66 -10.56 -3.01
CA THR A 55 -3.20 -11.34 -1.88
C THR A 55 -2.20 -12.39 -1.44
N LYS A 56 -1.67 -13.18 -2.38
CA LYS A 56 -0.68 -14.22 -2.10
C LYS A 56 0.59 -13.67 -1.44
N ILE A 57 1.11 -12.55 -1.95
CA ILE A 57 2.28 -11.88 -1.34
C ILE A 57 1.97 -11.44 0.09
N ALA A 58 0.79 -10.84 0.32
CA ALA A 58 0.40 -10.43 1.66
C ALA A 58 0.24 -11.63 2.62
N GLU A 59 -0.26 -12.77 2.15
CA GLU A 59 -0.34 -14.00 2.94
C GLU A 59 1.05 -14.56 3.28
N GLU A 60 2.01 -14.50 2.35
CA GLU A 60 3.40 -14.91 2.59
C GLU A 60 4.10 -13.96 3.58
N ASP A 61 3.85 -12.66 3.47
CA ASP A 61 4.42 -11.63 4.35
C ASP A 61 3.88 -11.70 5.77
N TRP A 62 2.61 -12.05 5.92
CA TRP A 62 2.01 -12.27 7.24
C TRP A 62 2.82 -13.24 8.09
N GLU A 63 3.27 -14.36 7.51
CA GLU A 63 4.03 -15.36 8.26
C GLU A 63 5.37 -14.82 8.78
N ASN A 64 6.00 -13.92 8.02
CA ASN A 64 7.24 -13.28 8.45
C ASN A 64 6.98 -12.21 9.52
N ASP A 65 6.01 -11.32 9.27
CA ASP A 65 5.71 -10.18 10.14
C ASP A 65 5.14 -10.61 11.49
N ARG A 66 4.37 -11.71 11.50
CA ARG A 66 3.78 -12.25 12.74
C ARG A 66 4.79 -12.87 13.67
N ARG A 67 6.00 -13.21 13.20
CA ARG A 67 7.07 -13.80 14.00
C ARG A 67 6.59 -14.97 14.89
N GLY A 68 5.63 -15.75 14.39
CA GLY A 68 4.97 -16.87 15.08
C GLY A 68 3.72 -16.56 15.92
N TYR A 69 3.35 -15.30 16.14
CA TYR A 69 2.18 -14.88 16.95
C TYR A 69 0.88 -14.86 16.16
N ASP A 70 -0.25 -15.16 16.80
CA ASP A 70 -1.56 -15.23 16.14
C ASP A 70 -2.09 -13.92 15.53
N PHE A 71 -1.53 -12.79 15.97
CA PHE A 71 -1.91 -11.44 15.57
C PHE A 71 -0.68 -10.53 15.55
N LEU A 72 -0.76 -9.38 14.89
CA LEU A 72 0.21 -8.29 15.09
C LEU A 72 -0.31 -7.32 16.14
N ASP A 73 0.55 -6.96 17.08
CA ASP A 73 0.33 -5.78 17.90
C ASP A 73 0.86 -4.52 17.18
N ALA A 74 0.77 -3.39 17.87
CA ALA A 74 1.23 -2.12 17.33
C ALA A 74 2.73 -2.12 16.99
N GLU A 75 3.56 -2.89 17.71
CA GLU A 75 5.01 -2.92 17.49
C GLU A 75 5.33 -3.72 16.23
N LEU A 76 4.82 -4.95 16.13
CA LEU A 76 5.04 -5.83 14.97
C LEU A 76 4.50 -5.22 13.67
N PHE A 77 3.33 -4.58 13.72
CA PHE A 77 2.79 -3.90 12.54
C PHE A 77 3.66 -2.72 12.11
N LYS A 78 4.12 -1.89 13.06
CA LYS A 78 4.96 -0.72 12.75
C LYS A 78 6.34 -1.13 12.26
N ASP A 79 6.89 -2.23 12.79
CA ASP A 79 8.10 -2.85 12.26
C ASP A 79 7.93 -3.20 10.78
N GLY A 80 6.85 -3.90 10.41
CA GLY A 80 6.59 -4.26 9.01
C GLY A 80 6.44 -3.05 8.07
N VAL A 81 5.80 -1.97 8.53
CA VAL A 81 5.69 -0.71 7.77
C VAL A 81 7.02 0.05 7.72
N PHE A 82 7.86 -0.05 8.75
CA PHE A 82 9.20 0.54 8.76
C PHE A 82 10.15 -0.19 7.81
N GLU A 83 10.11 -1.52 7.78
CA GLU A 83 10.86 -2.34 6.82
C GLU A 83 10.47 -2.02 5.37
N LEU A 84 9.21 -1.65 5.12
CA LEU A 84 8.78 -1.14 3.82
C LEU A 84 9.48 0.19 3.48
N ALA A 85 9.68 1.10 4.44
CA ALA A 85 10.43 2.33 4.21
C ALA A 85 11.91 2.04 3.93
N ASP A 86 12.53 1.12 4.67
CA ASP A 86 13.91 0.67 4.41
C ASP A 86 14.09 0.16 2.96
N LEU A 87 13.07 -0.52 2.42
CA LEU A 87 13.11 -1.07 1.06
C LEU A 87 12.93 0.00 -0.03
N TRP A 88 12.07 1.00 0.20
CA TRP A 88 11.64 1.95 -0.84
C TRP A 88 12.37 3.29 -0.80
N THR A 89 13.36 3.46 0.08
CA THR A 89 14.14 4.71 0.23
C THR A 89 15.64 4.48 -0.01
N ASN A 90 16.36 5.55 -0.31
CA ASN A 90 17.77 5.52 -0.71
C ASN A 90 18.74 5.63 0.45
N THR A 91 18.35 6.27 1.53
CA THR A 91 19.24 6.58 2.65
C THR A 91 18.54 6.26 3.96
N ILE A 92 19.29 6.06 5.03
CA ILE A 92 18.74 5.89 6.38
C ILE A 92 18.23 7.21 7.01
N SER A 93 17.94 8.22 6.18
CA SER A 93 17.50 9.52 6.65
C SER A 93 16.06 9.44 7.18
N GLY A 94 15.87 9.82 8.44
CA GLY A 94 14.54 9.89 9.04
C GLY A 94 13.57 10.81 8.30
N ASP A 95 14.08 11.87 7.66
CA ASP A 95 13.27 12.77 6.83
C ASP A 95 12.79 12.09 5.55
N GLU A 96 13.65 11.28 4.91
CA GLU A 96 13.29 10.51 3.72
C GLU A 96 12.21 9.46 4.06
N TYR A 97 12.36 8.76 5.18
CA TYR A 97 11.39 7.76 5.64
C TYR A 97 10.06 8.43 5.99
N SER A 98 10.12 9.53 6.73
CA SER A 98 8.91 10.30 7.10
C SER A 98 8.17 10.77 5.86
N LYS A 99 8.89 11.34 4.87
CA LYS A 99 8.31 11.78 3.61
C LYS A 99 7.68 10.61 2.84
N PHE A 100 8.41 9.52 2.65
CA PHE A 100 7.91 8.31 1.98
C PHE A 100 6.63 7.78 2.66
N LEU A 101 6.69 7.55 3.97
CA LEU A 101 5.58 6.97 4.74
C LEU A 101 4.34 7.86 4.73
N TRP A 102 4.49 9.18 4.80
CA TRP A 102 3.34 10.09 4.72
C TRP A 102 2.77 10.18 3.31
N THR A 103 3.60 10.23 2.27
CA THR A 103 3.12 10.22 0.88
C THR A 103 2.34 8.95 0.59
N LEU A 104 2.88 7.79 0.95
CA LEU A 104 2.20 6.50 0.79
C LEU A 104 0.92 6.43 1.64
N PHE A 105 0.96 6.90 2.89
CA PHE A 105 -0.20 6.89 3.78
C PHE A 105 -1.38 7.66 3.17
N HIS A 106 -1.15 8.86 2.63
CA HIS A 106 -2.21 9.66 2.00
C HIS A 106 -2.73 9.04 0.69
N GLN A 107 -2.02 8.09 0.09
CA GLN A 107 -2.54 7.32 -1.04
C GLN A 107 -3.57 6.29 -0.58
N VAL A 108 -3.33 5.61 0.55
CA VAL A 108 -4.15 4.47 1.01
C VAL A 108 -5.15 4.81 2.10
N ALA A 109 -5.02 5.95 2.78
CA ALA A 109 -5.89 6.38 3.86
C ALA A 109 -6.50 7.77 3.61
N SER A 110 -7.68 8.01 4.15
CA SER A 110 -8.37 9.31 4.14
C SER A 110 -8.98 9.60 5.51
N GLY A 111 -9.06 10.89 5.87
CA GLY A 111 -9.59 11.37 7.14
C GLY A 111 -8.91 12.67 7.55
N GLU A 112 -9.44 13.36 8.55
CA GLU A 112 -8.84 14.55 9.15
C GLU A 112 -9.02 14.51 10.67
N PRO A 113 -8.02 14.85 11.49
CA PRO A 113 -8.20 14.90 12.93
C PRO A 113 -9.36 15.85 13.33
N PRO A 114 -10.22 15.50 14.31
CA PRO A 114 -10.19 14.31 15.17
C PRO A 114 -10.86 13.06 14.57
N ASP A 115 -11.42 13.15 13.36
CA ASP A 115 -12.07 12.07 12.64
C ASP A 115 -10.99 11.16 12.02
N ALA A 116 -10.62 10.15 12.81
CA ALA A 116 -9.51 9.24 12.58
C ALA A 116 -9.42 8.73 11.13
N TYR A 117 -8.19 8.61 10.64
CA TYR A 117 -7.92 8.08 9.31
C TYR A 117 -8.50 6.68 9.16
N ILE A 118 -9.08 6.40 7.99
CA ILE A 118 -9.55 5.07 7.58
C ILE A 118 -8.96 4.69 6.23
N TRP A 119 -8.86 3.40 5.96
CA TRP A 119 -8.43 2.89 4.68
C TRP A 119 -9.42 3.28 3.59
N LYS A 120 -8.91 3.89 2.52
CA LYS A 120 -9.72 4.20 1.34
C LYS A 120 -10.27 2.91 0.74
N ALA A 121 -11.45 3.00 0.11
CA ALA A 121 -11.95 1.94 -0.75
C ALA A 121 -10.95 1.66 -1.90
N ASP A 122 -10.90 0.41 -2.39
CA ASP A 122 -9.91 0.01 -3.40
C ASP A 122 -10.02 0.88 -4.67
N GLU A 123 -11.23 1.31 -5.04
CA GLU A 123 -11.49 2.14 -6.24
C GLU A 123 -10.88 3.54 -6.14
N LEU A 124 -10.62 4.04 -4.92
CA LEU A 124 -10.03 5.35 -4.67
C LEU A 124 -8.49 5.32 -4.58
N ILE A 125 -7.91 4.12 -4.60
CA ILE A 125 -6.45 3.92 -4.61
C ILE A 125 -6.02 3.72 -6.06
N VAL A 126 -5.28 4.70 -6.58
CA VAL A 126 -4.73 4.67 -7.94
C VAL A 126 -3.44 3.84 -7.92
N TRP A 127 -3.33 2.86 -8.83
CA TRP A 127 -2.09 2.10 -8.99
C TRP A 127 -0.99 2.99 -9.56
N GLY A 128 0.27 2.76 -9.17
CA GLY A 128 1.39 3.64 -9.55
C GLY A 128 1.13 5.13 -9.29
N GLY A 129 0.18 5.48 -8.41
CA GLY A 129 -0.22 6.85 -8.08
C GLY A 129 0.79 7.55 -7.18
N TYR A 130 1.81 6.81 -6.74
CA TYR A 130 3.01 7.36 -6.14
C TYR A 130 3.83 8.08 -7.21
N ASP A 131 3.71 9.41 -7.29
CA ASP A 131 4.46 10.22 -8.26
C ASP A 131 5.96 10.26 -7.91
N GLU A 132 6.74 9.64 -8.77
CA GLU A 132 8.16 9.28 -8.62
C GLU A 132 9.12 10.48 -8.73
N GLN A 133 8.62 11.64 -9.18
CA GLN A 133 9.46 12.80 -9.52
C GLN A 133 10.04 13.54 -8.30
N GLU A 134 9.61 13.20 -7.08
CA GLU A 134 10.12 13.79 -5.84
C GLU A 134 11.25 13.02 -5.14
N LEU A 135 11.64 11.83 -5.64
CA LEU A 135 12.77 11.03 -5.15
C LEU A 135 13.79 10.87 -6.28
N VAL A 136 14.74 11.81 -6.36
CA VAL A 136 15.59 12.08 -7.54
C VAL A 136 16.49 10.94 -8.00
N ASP A 137 16.70 9.90 -7.20
CA ASP A 137 17.39 8.68 -7.62
C ASP A 137 16.75 7.55 -6.82
N LYS A 138 15.98 6.65 -7.45
CA LYS A 138 15.52 5.43 -6.78
C LYS A 138 16.75 4.50 -6.65
N PRO A 139 16.90 3.68 -5.59
CA PRO A 139 17.77 2.54 -5.72
C PRO A 139 17.20 1.72 -6.90
N PRO A 140 17.99 0.95 -7.65
CA PRO A 140 17.37 -0.13 -8.42
C PRO A 140 16.40 -0.84 -7.47
N LEU A 141 15.17 -1.12 -7.93
CA LEU A 141 14.15 -1.85 -7.15
C LEU A 141 14.70 -3.13 -6.47
N PHE A 142 15.91 -3.52 -6.88
CA PHE A 142 16.77 -4.56 -6.37
C PHE A 142 18.13 -3.95 -5.97
N ASP A 143 18.27 -3.53 -4.71
CA ASP A 143 19.58 -3.55 -4.04
C ASP A 143 19.59 -4.74 -3.08
N GLU A 144 20.05 -5.90 -3.58
CA GLU A 144 20.11 -7.12 -2.78
C GLU A 144 20.98 -6.97 -1.51
N SER A 145 21.90 -6.00 -1.49
CA SER A 145 22.74 -5.74 -0.32
C SER A 145 21.98 -5.13 0.86
N ARG A 146 20.74 -4.68 0.61
CA ARG A 146 19.83 -4.10 1.62
C ARG A 146 18.78 -5.09 2.10
N LEU A 147 18.77 -6.32 1.55
CA LEU A 147 17.82 -7.37 1.94
C LEU A 147 18.22 -7.97 3.29
N GLY A 148 17.59 -7.48 4.37
CA GLY A 148 17.46 -8.21 5.63
C GLY A 148 16.42 -9.33 5.51
N SER A 149 15.66 -9.59 6.59
CA SER A 149 14.53 -10.54 6.57
C SER A 149 13.48 -10.22 5.48
N ALA A 150 13.44 -8.96 5.03
CA ALA A 150 12.66 -8.46 3.89
C ALA A 150 13.08 -9.02 2.51
N GLY A 151 14.15 -9.82 2.44
CA GLY A 151 14.68 -10.48 1.23
C GLY A 151 13.68 -11.23 0.37
N ARG A 152 12.57 -11.67 0.97
CA ARG A 152 11.56 -12.51 0.30
C ARG A 152 10.39 -11.71 -0.30
N ARG A 153 10.10 -10.51 0.23
CA ARG A 153 9.11 -9.55 -0.31
C ARG A 153 9.38 -9.13 -1.75
N VAL A 154 10.67 -9.12 -2.11
CA VAL A 154 11.19 -8.50 -3.34
C VAL A 154 11.27 -9.48 -4.51
N SER A 155 11.45 -10.78 -4.28
CA SER A 155 11.58 -11.78 -5.35
C SER A 155 10.35 -11.88 -6.26
N LEU A 156 9.16 -11.47 -5.79
CA LEU A 156 7.93 -11.52 -6.58
C LEU A 156 7.65 -10.27 -7.41
N VAL A 157 7.97 -9.06 -6.91
CA VAL A 157 7.81 -7.80 -7.67
C VAL A 157 8.69 -7.78 -8.93
N SER A 158 9.87 -8.42 -8.87
CA SER A 158 10.81 -8.54 -10.00
C SER A 158 10.25 -9.29 -11.20
N SER A 159 9.44 -10.33 -10.97
CA SER A 159 8.88 -11.14 -12.06
C SER A 159 7.81 -10.41 -12.87
N PHE A 160 7.30 -9.28 -12.38
CA PHE A 160 6.15 -8.58 -12.97
C PHE A 160 6.57 -7.46 -13.93
N GLN A 161 7.69 -6.78 -13.70
CA GLN A 161 8.11 -5.62 -14.51
C GLN A 161 8.69 -5.98 -15.88
N GLU A 162 8.88 -7.27 -16.19
CA GLU A 162 9.46 -7.69 -17.48
C GLU A 162 8.43 -7.73 -18.64
N THR A 163 7.12 -7.59 -18.39
CA THR A 163 6.12 -7.65 -19.45
C THR A 163 4.98 -6.64 -19.31
N GLY A 164 5.00 -5.57 -20.13
CA GLY A 164 3.75 -4.90 -20.52
C GLY A 164 3.88 -3.40 -20.78
N SER A 165 3.90 -3.02 -22.07
CA SER A 165 3.62 -1.64 -22.46
C SER A 165 2.22 -1.21 -22.00
N PRO A 166 2.03 0.06 -21.59
CA PRO A 166 0.73 0.55 -21.14
C PRO A 166 -0.31 0.51 -22.29
N PRO A 167 -1.57 0.14 -22.02
CA PRO A 167 -2.64 0.25 -23.00
C PRO A 167 -2.94 1.73 -23.30
N THR A 168 -2.94 2.09 -24.58
CA THR A 168 -3.32 3.41 -25.08
C THR A 168 -4.80 3.67 -24.78
N VAL A 169 -5.08 4.71 -23.98
CA VAL A 169 -6.44 5.19 -23.73
C VAL A 169 -6.96 5.86 -25.01
N PRO A 170 -8.13 5.49 -25.57
CA PRO A 170 -8.69 6.17 -26.72
C PRO A 170 -9.18 7.58 -26.34
N ASP A 171 -8.64 8.57 -27.03
CA ASP A 171 -9.00 9.99 -26.96
C ASP A 171 -10.50 10.18 -27.27
N ARG A 172 -11.28 10.58 -26.26
CA ARG A 172 -12.65 11.08 -26.46
C ARG A 172 -12.62 12.60 -26.62
N SER A 173 -12.15 13.04 -27.78
CA SER A 173 -12.23 14.43 -28.20
C SER A 173 -12.62 14.51 -29.68
N SER A 174 -13.90 14.35 -30.00
CA SER A 174 -14.60 15.06 -31.09
C SER A 174 -15.94 14.42 -31.40
N GLU A 175 -17.02 15.03 -30.91
CA GLU A 175 -18.27 15.12 -31.66
C GLU A 175 -19.00 16.37 -31.16
N ALA A 176 -18.58 17.51 -31.72
CA ALA A 176 -19.31 18.76 -31.63
C ALA A 176 -19.88 19.07 -33.01
N CYS A 177 -21.18 19.36 -33.02
CA CYS A 177 -21.93 20.22 -33.93
C CYS A 177 -21.84 19.99 -35.44
N GLY A 178 -22.99 19.65 -36.02
CA GLY A 178 -23.30 19.86 -37.42
C GLY A 178 -24.81 19.96 -37.62
N GLU A 179 -25.36 21.15 -37.41
CA GLU A 179 -26.54 21.63 -38.14
C GLU A 179 -26.28 21.47 -39.65
N GLU A 180 -27.31 21.14 -40.43
CA GLU A 180 -27.69 21.91 -41.63
C GLU A 180 -28.96 21.32 -42.27
N PHE A 181 -29.70 22.25 -42.86
CA PHE A 181 -31.06 22.22 -43.35
C PHE A 181 -31.17 21.67 -44.79
N SER A 182 -32.21 20.88 -45.09
CA SER A 182 -33.15 21.03 -46.23
C SER A 182 -34.05 19.81 -46.39
#